data_AF-A0A972BDL0-F1
#
_entry.id   AF-A0A972BDL0-F1
#
_cell.length_a   1.000
_cell.length_b   1.000
_cell.length_c   1.000
_cell.angle_alpha   90.00
_cell.angle_beta   90.00
_cell.angle_gamma   90.00
#
_symmetry.space_group_name_H-M   'P 1'
#
loop_
_entity.id
_entity.type
_entity.pdbx_description
1 polymer ?
#
loop_
_entity_poly.entity_id
_entity_poly.type
_entity_poly.pdbx_seq_one_letter_code
_entity_poly.pdbx_strand_id
1 'polypeptide(L)' 'MIRLPCHPLTLGEITATEQVIAQVTVEVQRLLVALDGEMSRQQLADALGMTHREHFRRAYLKPALDAGLVEMTLVTHANL' A
#
# COMPACT_ATOMS: atom_id res chain seq x y z
N MET A 1 5.63 7.21 6.92
CA MET A 1 4.71 6.14 7.36
C MET A 1 4.03 5.53 6.14
N ILE A 2 3.13 4.55 6.31
CA ILE A 2 2.24 3.99 5.28
C ILE A 2 0.83 4.46 5.60
N ARG A 3 0.10 4.94 4.59
CA ARG A 3 -1.30 5.33 4.72
C ARG A 3 -2.06 4.95 3.47
N LEU A 4 -3.39 4.93 3.56
CA LEU A 4 -4.24 4.90 2.37
C LEU A 4 -4.01 6.18 1.54
N PRO A 5 -4.08 6.10 0.21
CA PRO A 5 -4.02 7.28 -0.63
C PRO A 5 -5.12 8.25 -0.18
N CYS A 6 -4.69 9.43 0.26
CA CYS A 6 -5.61 10.46 0.71
C CYS A 6 -6.24 11.08 -0.54
N HIS A 7 -7.39 10.58 -1.02
CA HIS A 7 -8.16 11.36 -2.00
C HIS A 7 -9.67 11.04 -2.08
N PRO A 8 -10.55 12.07 -2.07
CA PRO A 8 -12.00 11.95 -2.24
C PRO A 8 -12.47 11.91 -3.72
N LEU A 9 -11.62 11.58 -4.70
CA LEU A 9 -11.96 11.67 -6.13
C LEU A 9 -11.44 10.48 -6.95
N THR A 10 -12.08 9.33 -6.82
CA THR A 10 -12.11 8.29 -7.87
C THR A 10 -13.01 8.76 -9.03
N LEU A 11 -12.79 9.98 -9.53
CA LEU A 11 -13.54 10.59 -10.62
C LEU A 11 -12.56 11.21 -11.60
N GLY A 12 -12.09 10.37 -12.53
CA GLY A 12 -11.61 10.81 -13.84
C GLY A 12 -10.12 11.09 -13.97
N GLU A 13 -9.30 10.03 -14.01
CA GLU A 13 -8.27 9.90 -15.05
C GLU A 13 -7.85 8.44 -15.15
N ILE A 14 -8.53 7.71 -16.04
CA ILE A 14 -8.19 6.33 -16.38
C ILE A 14 -7.18 6.41 -17.53
N THR A 15 -5.90 6.50 -17.21
CA THR A 15 -4.85 6.21 -18.20
C THR A 15 -3.83 5.27 -17.58
N ALA A 16 -3.85 4.03 -18.08
CA ALA A 16 -2.98 2.89 -17.75
C ALA A 16 -3.17 2.36 -16.31
N THR A 17 -3.73 1.18 -16.01
CA THR A 17 -3.78 -0.10 -16.73
C THR A 17 -4.92 -0.93 -16.11
N GLU A 18 -6.02 -1.13 -16.84
CA GLU A 18 -7.18 -1.94 -16.41
C GLU A 18 -6.87 -3.45 -16.24
N GLN A 19 -5.62 -3.86 -16.39
CA GLN A 19 -5.17 -5.25 -16.21
C GLN A 19 -4.64 -5.57 -14.80
N VAL A 20 -4.59 -4.61 -13.87
CA VAL A 20 -4.00 -4.80 -12.53
C VAL A 20 -5.02 -5.09 -11.42
N ILE A 21 -6.32 -4.86 -11.66
CA ILE A 21 -7.38 -5.05 -10.65
C ILE A 21 -7.66 -6.55 -10.39
N ALA A 22 -7.38 -7.42 -11.35
CA ALA A 22 -7.65 -8.86 -11.23
C ALA A 22 -6.60 -9.64 -10.41
N GLN A 23 -5.46 -9.03 -10.06
CA GLN A 23 -4.37 -9.71 -9.34
C GLN A 23 -4.15 -9.19 -7.91
N VAL A 24 -5.18 -8.57 -7.30
CA VAL A 24 -5.10 -8.24 -5.88
C VAL A 24 -5.10 -9.55 -5.08
N THR A 25 -3.88 -10.02 -4.76
CA THR A 25 -3.67 -11.24 -3.98
C THR A 25 -4.29 -11.09 -2.59
N VAL A 26 -4.59 -12.22 -1.95
CA VAL A 26 -5.14 -12.25 -0.59
C VAL A 26 -4.23 -11.49 0.39
N GLU A 27 -2.92 -11.50 0.15
CA GLU A 27 -1.94 -10.71 0.88
C GLU A 27 -2.21 -9.20 0.86
N VAL A 28 -2.48 -8.62 -0.32
CA VAL A 28 -2.77 -7.18 -0.44
C VAL A 28 -4.07 -6.82 0.26
N GLN A 29 -5.10 -7.65 0.12
CA GLN A 29 -6.38 -7.43 0.82
C GLN A 29 -6.19 -7.44 2.33
N ARG A 30 -5.42 -8.39 2.87
CA ARG A 30 -5.08 -8.43 4.29
C ARG A 30 -4.32 -7.20 4.75
N LEU A 31 -3.38 -6.71 3.94
CA LEU A 31 -2.64 -5.49 4.25
C LEU A 31 -3.58 -4.28 4.36
N LEU A 32 -4.54 -4.14 3.44
CA LEU A 32 -5.50 -3.03 3.45
C LEU A 32 -6.46 -3.10 4.65
N VAL A 33 -6.92 -4.30 5.00
CA VAL A 33 -7.79 -4.51 6.18
C VAL A 33 -7.04 -4.24 7.48
N ALA A 34 -5.75 -4.57 7.55
CA ALA A 34 -4.90 -4.29 8.71
C ALA A 34 -4.46 -2.82 8.81
N LEU A 35 -4.55 -2.05 7.72
CA LEU A 35 -4.12 -0.67 7.67
C LEU A 35 -5.19 0.24 8.28
N ASP A 36 -4.95 0.65 9.52
CA ASP A 36 -5.79 1.62 10.23
C ASP A 36 -5.10 2.98 10.29
N GLY A 37 -5.63 3.96 9.53
CA GLY A 37 -5.08 5.31 9.46
C GLY A 37 -3.64 5.38 8.93
N GLU A 38 -2.76 6.05 9.67
CA GLU A 38 -1.33 6.14 9.35
C GLU A 38 -0.53 5.15 10.21
N MET A 39 0.00 4.10 9.58
CA MET A 39 0.79 3.08 10.25
C MET A 39 2.24 3.06 9.78
N SER A 40 3.15 2.70 10.66
CA SER A 40 4.53 2.41 10.24
C SER A 40 4.62 0.99 9.64
N ARG A 41 5.63 0.75 8.80
CA ARG A 41 5.96 -0.61 8.30
C ARG A 41 6.00 -1.67 9.40
N GLN A 42 6.53 -1.31 10.58
CA GLN A 42 6.56 -2.20 11.74
C GLN A 42 5.17 -2.44 12.33
N GLN A 43 4.36 -1.39 12.52
CA GLN A 43 3.01 -1.53 13.06
C GLN A 43 2.13 -2.40 12.15
N LEU A 44 2.25 -2.21 10.83
CA LEU A 44 1.49 -2.98 9.86
C LEU A 44 1.97 -4.45 9.79
N ALA A 45 3.28 -4.69 9.88
CA ALA A 45 3.81 -6.04 9.96
C ALA A 45 3.38 -6.74 11.28
N ASP A 46 3.36 -6.02 12.40
CA ASP A 46 2.91 -6.52 13.70
C ASP A 46 1.41 -6.85 13.71
N ALA A 47 0.58 -5.96 13.15
CA ALA A 47 -0.86 -6.17 12.97
C ALA A 47 -1.18 -7.39 12.09
N LEU A 48 -0.29 -7.73 11.16
CA LEU A 48 -0.39 -8.92 10.31
C LEU A 48 0.31 -10.16 10.91
N GLY A 49 0.90 -10.06 12.09
CA GLY A 49 1.64 -11.14 12.74
C GLY A 49 2.91 -11.57 11.99
N MET A 50 3.53 -10.66 11.23
CA MET A 50 4.68 -10.97 10.38
C MET A 50 6.01 -10.57 11.00
N THR A 51 6.86 -11.57 11.18
CA THR A 51 8.26 -11.35 11.57
C THR A 51 9.18 -11.16 10.35
N HIS A 52 8.83 -11.76 9.21
CA HIS A 52 9.66 -11.77 8.00
C HIS A 52 9.49 -10.49 7.16
N ARG A 53 10.37 -9.51 7.40
CA ARG A 53 10.35 -8.21 6.70
C ARG A 53 10.50 -8.28 5.18
N GLU A 54 11.23 -9.26 4.65
CA GLU A 54 11.39 -9.41 3.20
C GLU A 54 10.10 -9.91 2.56
N HIS A 55 9.48 -10.94 3.15
CA HIS A 55 8.21 -11.47 2.68
C HIS A 55 7.10 -10.42 2.76
N PHE A 56 6.98 -9.71 3.89
CA PHE A 56 6.06 -8.57 4.03
C PHE A 56 6.25 -7.55 2.91
N ARG A 57 7.50 -7.17 2.59
CA ARG A 57 7.74 -6.23 1.50
C ARG A 57 7.36 -6.76 0.13
N ARG A 58 7.72 -8.00 -0.20
CA ARG A 58 7.53 -8.53 -1.56
C ARG A 58 6.11 -9.00 -1.84
N ALA A 59 5.43 -9.58 -0.84
CA ALA A 59 4.10 -10.16 -1.00
C ALA A 59 2.97 -9.21 -0.58
N TYR A 60 3.24 -8.21 0.28
CA TYR A 60 2.22 -7.31 0.80
C TYR A 60 2.46 -5.87 0.33
N LEU A 61 3.58 -5.26 0.73
CA LEU A 61 3.80 -3.83 0.53
C LEU A 61 4.05 -3.46 -0.95
N LYS A 62 4.92 -4.20 -1.64
CA LYS A 62 5.26 -3.95 -3.05
C LYS A 62 4.04 -4.05 -3.97
N PRO A 63 3.24 -5.13 -3.95
CA PRO A 63 2.04 -5.20 -4.80
C PRO A 63 0.99 -4.17 -4.41
N ALA A 64 0.86 -3.80 -3.13
CA ALA A 64 -0.05 -2.73 -2.72
C ALA A 64 0.40 -1.33 -3.23
N LEU A 65 1.72 -1.07 -3.27
CA LEU A 65 2.30 0.15 -3.85
C LEU A 65 2.17 0.16 -5.38
N ASP A 66 2.43 -0.96 -6.04
CA ASP A 66 2.35 -1.12 -7.50
C ASP A 66 0.91 -0.92 -8.00
N ALA A 67 -0.07 -1.42 -7.23
CA ALA A 67 -1.48 -1.21 -7.46
C ALA A 67 -1.99 0.19 -7.05
N GLY A 68 -1.15 1.04 -6.47
CA GLY A 68 -1.54 2.37 -5.99
C GLY A 68 -2.53 2.37 -4.82
N LEU A 69 -2.66 1.24 -4.10
CA LEU A 69 -3.65 1.05 -3.02
C LEU A 69 -3.17 1.61 -1.68
N VAL A 70 -1.85 1.74 -1.51
CA VAL A 70 -1.23 2.38 -0.35
C VAL A 70 -0.14 3.32 -0.80
N GLU A 71 0.11 4.34 -0.02
CA GLU A 71 1.21 5.28 -0.23
C GLU A 71 2.20 5.17 0.91
N MET A 72 3.49 5.19 0.57
CA MET A 72 4.52 5.45 1.55
C MET A 72 4.71 6.96 1.62
N THR A 73 4.32 7.57 2.73
CA THR A 73 4.68 8.96 3.06
C THR A 73 6.19 8.98 3.29
N LEU A 74 6.95 9.00 2.20
CA LEU A 74 8.28 9.59 2.17
C LEU A 74 8.00 11.08 2.28
N VAL A 75 8.52 11.73 3.33
CA VAL A 75 8.68 13.19 3.29
C VAL A 75 9.60 13.44 2.11
N THR A 76 9.00 13.76 0.96
CA THR A 76 9.72 14.30 -0.17
C THR A 76 10.21 15.66 0.28
N HIS A 77 11.43 15.73 0.78
CA HIS A 77 12.10 17.02 0.81
C HIS A 77 12.31 17.39 -0.66
N ALA A 78 11.55 18.37 -1.14
CA ALA A 78 11.81 19.00 -2.41
C ALA A 78 13.29 19.38 -2.44
N ASN A 79 14.01 18.94 -3.46
CA ASN A 79 15.23 19.62 -3.84
C ASN A 79 15.01 20.14 -5.25
N LEU A 80 14.90 21.47 -5.32
CA LEU A 80 14.96 22.30 -6.52
C LEU A 80 16.29 22.07 -7.24
#